data_AF-F8JHM2-F1
#
_entry.id   AF-F8JHM2-F1
#
_cell.length_a   1.000
_cell.length_b   1.000
_cell.length_c   1.000
_cell.angle_alpha   90.00
_cell.angle_beta   90.00
_cell.angle_gamma   90.00
#
_symmetry.space_group_name_H-M   'P 1'
#
loop_
_entity.id
_entity.type
_entity.pdbx_description
1 polymer ?
#
loop_
_entity_poly.entity_id
_entity_poly.type
_entity_poly.pdbx_seq_one_letter_code
_entity_poly.pdbx_strand_id
1 'polypeptide(L)'
;MSKQKFALALGGGAARGWAHIGILRGLAEAGLEPEIVVGTSIGAIVGGHYASGRLDTLEEFARSLTRRRVFSFLDLSVSGSGLIAGQRLFDRFDDHLRGYKIEDLPTRFAAIATDLSSGQEVWLRRGNVIDAVRASSAIPGIVKPVNINGRWLVDGCLVNPIPVSVCRALGARVVIGVNLTTEFGRGGISIGDDDDEISEEVIVDEAPITRWNGRGAFQLLHRQLFGRSDGAPGITSVILNSFSIFHDRISRARLMGDPPDLLVAPNLADIGVLDFHRADEMIASGRAAIEPHIPMIESYLNAPPPALINTRLFAG
;
A
#
# COMPACT_ATOMS: atom_id res chain seq x y z
N MET A 1 -33.65 -8.03 -10.27
CA MET A 1 -32.75 -8.70 -9.31
C MET A 1 -31.75 -7.67 -8.83
N SER A 2 -31.52 -7.51 -7.52
CA SER A 2 -30.46 -6.62 -7.02
C SER A 2 -29.10 -7.21 -7.40
N LYS A 3 -28.22 -6.43 -8.04
CA LYS A 3 -26.81 -6.83 -8.26
C LYS A 3 -26.20 -7.23 -6.91
N GLN A 4 -25.41 -8.30 -6.88
CA GLN A 4 -24.77 -8.74 -5.65
C GLN A 4 -23.75 -7.72 -5.15
N LYS A 5 -23.49 -7.73 -3.83
CA LYS A 5 -22.53 -6.83 -3.20
C LYS A 5 -21.12 -7.37 -3.40
N PHE A 6 -20.22 -6.58 -3.97
CA PHE A 6 -18.79 -6.89 -3.96
C PHE A 6 -17.98 -5.89 -3.15
N ALA A 7 -16.81 -6.36 -2.74
CA ALA A 7 -15.82 -5.59 -2.03
C ALA A 7 -14.50 -5.57 -2.77
N LEU A 8 -13.75 -4.49 -2.54
CA LEU A 8 -12.40 -4.34 -3.01
C LEU A 8 -11.43 -4.35 -1.82
N ALA A 9 -10.53 -5.33 -1.79
CA ALA A 9 -9.43 -5.41 -0.84
C ALA A 9 -8.17 -4.80 -1.47
N LEU A 10 -7.92 -3.53 -1.17
CA LEU A 10 -6.82 -2.75 -1.73
C LEU A 10 -5.54 -2.99 -0.94
N GLY A 11 -4.60 -3.70 -1.55
CA GLY A 11 -3.33 -4.05 -0.91
C GLY A 11 -2.39 -2.88 -0.67
N GLY A 12 -1.43 -3.06 0.24
CA GLY A 12 -0.30 -2.15 0.39
C GLY A 12 0.61 -2.18 -0.85
N GLY A 13 1.59 -1.26 -0.92
CA GLY A 13 2.55 -1.24 -2.03
C GLY A 13 3.40 0.02 -2.20
N ALA A 14 3.37 0.95 -1.23
CA ALA A 14 4.05 2.25 -1.35
C ALA A 14 3.66 2.97 -2.67
N ALA A 15 4.63 3.49 -3.45
CA ALA A 15 4.34 4.24 -4.68
C ALA A 15 3.43 3.49 -5.67
N ARG A 16 3.56 2.16 -5.75
CA ARG A 16 2.79 1.28 -6.63
C ARG A 16 1.27 1.40 -6.46
N GLY A 17 0.82 1.96 -5.34
CA GLY A 17 -0.60 2.17 -5.06
C GLY A 17 -1.35 3.07 -6.02
N TRP A 18 -0.67 3.87 -6.86
CA TRP A 18 -1.35 4.61 -7.93
C TRP A 18 -2.06 3.69 -8.93
N ALA A 19 -1.66 2.42 -9.04
CA ALA A 19 -2.40 1.44 -9.83
C ALA A 19 -3.83 1.18 -9.31
N HIS A 20 -4.08 1.34 -8.00
CA HIS A 20 -5.44 1.24 -7.45
C HIS A 20 -6.40 2.27 -8.06
N ILE A 21 -5.91 3.47 -8.38
CA ILE A 21 -6.71 4.50 -9.05
C ILE A 21 -7.15 3.99 -10.42
N GLY A 22 -6.23 3.42 -11.20
CA GLY A 22 -6.52 2.83 -12.51
C GLY A 22 -7.57 1.70 -12.45
N ILE A 23 -7.44 0.83 -11.44
CA ILE A 23 -8.41 -0.25 -11.20
C ILE A 23 -9.80 0.32 -10.90
N LEU A 24 -9.89 1.28 -9.98
CA LEU A 24 -11.15 1.92 -9.62
C LEU A 24 -11.79 2.65 -10.81
N ARG A 25 -10.99 3.31 -11.66
CA ARG A 25 -11.46 3.94 -12.90
C ARG A 25 -12.00 2.92 -13.90
N GLY A 26 -11.27 1.83 -14.13
CA GLY A 26 -11.72 0.76 -15.04
C GLY A 26 -13.02 0.10 -14.57
N LEU A 27 -13.18 -0.12 -13.26
CA LEU A 27 -14.45 -0.60 -12.69
C LEU A 27 -15.60 0.40 -12.88
N ALA A 28 -15.34 1.69 -12.61
CA ALA A 28 -16.34 2.74 -12.77
C ALA A 28 -16.80 2.92 -14.23
N GLU A 29 -15.89 2.83 -15.20
CA GLU A 29 -16.19 2.87 -16.63
C GLU A 29 -17.09 1.70 -17.08
N ALA A 30 -16.96 0.54 -16.44
CA ALA A 30 -17.83 -0.62 -16.63
C ALA A 30 -19.15 -0.54 -15.83
N GLY A 31 -19.41 0.55 -15.09
CA GLY A 31 -20.58 0.69 -14.23
C GLY A 31 -20.58 -0.28 -13.03
N LEU A 32 -19.40 -0.65 -12.55
CA LEU A 32 -19.18 -1.52 -11.40
C LEU A 32 -18.62 -0.70 -10.23
N GLU A 33 -19.43 -0.49 -9.21
CA GLU A 33 -19.03 0.26 -8.01
C GLU A 33 -19.00 -0.67 -6.78
N PRO A 34 -17.85 -0.79 -6.08
CA PRO A 34 -17.78 -1.61 -4.86
C PRO A 34 -18.63 -1.00 -3.73
N GLU A 35 -19.35 -1.86 -3.00
CA GLU A 35 -20.11 -1.45 -1.81
C GLU A 35 -19.24 -1.35 -0.55
N ILE A 36 -18.13 -2.09 -0.55
CA ILE A 36 -17.17 -2.15 0.55
C ILE A 36 -15.78 -1.94 -0.04
N VAL A 37 -15.00 -1.07 0.57
CA VAL A 37 -13.58 -0.90 0.27
C VAL A 37 -12.80 -1.05 1.55
N VAL A 38 -11.87 -2.00 1.58
CA VAL A 38 -10.93 -2.15 2.70
C VAL A 38 -9.53 -1.97 2.17
N GLY A 39 -8.77 -1.09 2.80
CA GLY A 39 -7.43 -0.74 2.35
C GLY A 39 -6.37 -0.92 3.44
N THR A 40 -5.17 -1.26 3.00
CA THR A 40 -3.97 -1.29 3.84
C THR A 40 -2.91 -0.36 3.26
N SER A 41 -2.30 0.50 4.08
CA SER A 41 -1.25 1.45 3.66
C SER A 41 -1.71 2.34 2.51
N ILE A 42 -1.00 2.36 1.39
CA ILE A 42 -1.43 3.10 0.17
C ILE A 42 -2.82 2.66 -0.32
N GLY A 43 -3.22 1.41 -0.10
CA GLY A 43 -4.58 0.95 -0.37
C GLY A 43 -5.61 1.63 0.51
N ALA A 44 -5.28 1.96 1.77
CA ALA A 44 -6.13 2.78 2.63
C ALA A 44 -6.19 4.24 2.16
N ILE A 45 -5.07 4.80 1.70
CA ILE A 45 -5.03 6.16 1.12
C ILE A 45 -5.97 6.24 -0.08
N VAL A 46 -5.80 5.35 -1.07
CA VAL A 46 -6.65 5.36 -2.28
C VAL A 46 -8.09 5.00 -1.94
N GLY A 47 -8.32 3.98 -1.12
CA GLY A 47 -9.65 3.54 -0.71
C GLY A 47 -10.41 4.58 0.10
N GLY A 48 -9.73 5.31 0.99
CA GLY A 48 -10.31 6.38 1.79
C GLY A 48 -10.72 7.57 0.92
N HIS A 49 -9.90 7.94 -0.06
CA HIS A 49 -10.25 8.96 -1.06
C HIS A 49 -11.42 8.52 -1.93
N TYR A 50 -11.42 7.28 -2.42
CA TYR A 50 -12.54 6.73 -3.18
C TYR A 50 -13.85 6.78 -2.38
N ALA A 51 -13.84 6.22 -1.17
CA ALA A 51 -15.03 6.15 -0.32
C ALA A 51 -15.53 7.54 0.12
N SER A 52 -14.65 8.55 0.12
CA SER A 52 -14.99 9.95 0.42
C SER A 52 -15.41 10.76 -0.83
N GLY A 53 -15.44 10.16 -2.02
CA GLY A 53 -15.75 10.87 -3.28
C GLY A 53 -14.65 11.84 -3.71
N ARG A 54 -13.40 11.58 -3.33
CA ARG A 54 -12.21 12.42 -3.55
C ARG A 54 -11.12 11.75 -4.39
N LEU A 55 -11.48 10.72 -5.17
CA LEU A 55 -10.52 10.01 -6.01
C LEU A 55 -9.89 10.95 -7.06
N ASP A 56 -10.66 11.86 -7.66
CA ASP A 56 -10.18 12.84 -8.63
C ASP A 56 -9.06 13.72 -8.05
N THR A 57 -9.27 14.22 -6.83
CA THR A 57 -8.30 15.07 -6.16
C THR A 57 -7.01 14.32 -5.82
N LEU A 58 -7.11 13.03 -5.46
CA LEU A 58 -5.94 12.18 -5.24
C LEU A 58 -5.18 11.92 -6.56
N GLU A 59 -5.92 11.68 -7.64
CA GLU A 59 -5.34 11.43 -8.96
C GLU A 59 -4.60 12.66 -9.49
N GLU A 60 -5.20 13.85 -9.40
CA GLU A 60 -4.55 15.12 -9.73
C GLU A 60 -3.27 15.33 -8.91
N PHE A 61 -3.33 15.03 -7.61
CA PHE A 61 -2.15 15.11 -6.77
C PHE A 61 -1.05 14.15 -7.24
N ALA A 62 -1.38 12.87 -7.47
CA ALA A 62 -0.44 11.84 -7.90
C ALA A 62 0.25 12.23 -9.21
N ARG A 63 -0.52 12.71 -10.20
CA ARG A 63 0.01 13.19 -11.50
C ARG A 63 0.85 14.47 -11.37
N SER A 64 0.65 15.27 -10.32
CA SER A 64 1.45 16.48 -10.05
C SER A 64 2.81 16.21 -9.40
N LEU A 65 3.12 14.95 -9.05
CA LEU A 65 4.39 14.59 -8.42
C LEU A 65 5.51 14.45 -9.45
N THR A 66 6.54 15.28 -9.33
CA THR A 66 7.79 15.16 -10.10
C THR A 66 8.87 14.48 -9.27
N ARG A 67 9.90 13.89 -9.90
CA ARG A 67 11.08 13.35 -9.18
C ARG A 67 11.64 14.32 -8.16
N ARG A 68 11.80 15.58 -8.56
CA ARG A 68 12.29 16.66 -7.68
C ARG A 68 11.36 16.92 -6.50
N ARG A 69 10.04 16.91 -6.72
CA ARG A 69 9.04 17.12 -5.68
C ARG A 69 9.01 15.95 -4.68
N VAL A 70 9.04 14.72 -5.18
CA VAL A 70 9.17 13.51 -4.35
C VAL A 70 10.45 13.56 -3.51
N PHE A 71 11.61 13.83 -4.13
CA PHE A 71 12.87 13.96 -3.43
C PHE A 71 12.84 15.07 -2.36
N SER A 72 12.27 16.24 -2.68
CA SER A 72 12.16 17.34 -1.71
C SER A 72 11.31 16.99 -0.49
N PHE A 73 10.34 16.08 -0.65
CA PHE A 73 9.56 15.61 0.49
C PHE A 73 10.36 14.65 1.35
N LEU A 74 11.20 13.81 0.74
CA LEU A 74 12.07 12.83 1.40
C LEU A 74 13.33 13.43 2.07
N ASP A 75 13.85 14.56 1.59
CA ASP A 75 15.20 15.05 1.96
C ASP A 75 15.25 16.06 3.13
N LEU A 76 14.11 16.55 3.64
CA LEU A 76 14.11 17.65 4.62
C LEU A 76 14.33 17.19 6.07
N SER A 77 15.53 16.69 6.37
CA SER A 77 16.06 16.57 7.74
C SER A 77 17.08 17.67 8.04
N VAL A 78 16.62 18.84 8.50
CA VAL A 78 17.46 19.88 9.14
C VAL A 78 17.01 20.15 10.58
N SER A 79 16.44 19.15 11.24
CA SER A 79 16.13 19.21 12.67
C SER A 79 16.39 17.85 13.33
N GLY A 80 17.68 17.50 13.42
CA GLY A 80 18.27 16.71 14.50
C GLY A 80 17.82 15.27 14.76
N SER A 81 16.82 14.72 14.05
CA SER A 81 16.40 13.32 14.18
C SER A 81 16.06 12.76 12.80
N GLY A 82 16.83 11.78 12.34
CA GLY A 82 16.78 11.19 10.99
C GLY A 82 15.54 10.35 10.67
N LEU A 83 14.37 10.67 11.24
CA LEU A 83 13.13 9.90 11.18
C LEU A 83 11.94 10.66 10.56
N ILE A 84 12.17 11.84 9.97
CA ILE A 84 11.11 12.80 9.55
C ILE A 84 10.96 12.90 8.01
N ALA A 85 11.80 12.19 7.26
CA ALA A 85 11.89 12.25 5.80
C ALA A 85 10.56 11.92 5.06
N GLY A 86 9.74 10.97 5.52
CA GLY A 86 8.53 10.59 4.77
C GLY A 86 7.31 11.50 5.01
N GLN A 87 7.23 12.13 6.19
CA GLN A 87 5.98 12.65 6.75
C GLN A 87 5.28 13.68 5.83
N ARG A 88 6.02 14.54 5.15
CA ARG A 88 5.44 15.65 4.35
C ARG A 88 4.70 15.19 3.10
N LEU A 89 5.16 14.11 2.47
CA LEU A 89 4.45 13.55 1.32
C LEU A 89 3.11 12.96 1.78
N PHE A 90 3.13 12.21 2.89
CA PHE A 90 1.92 11.58 3.44
C PHE A 90 0.95 12.62 4.00
N ASP A 91 1.42 13.64 4.71
CA ASP A 91 0.59 14.73 5.22
C ASP A 91 -0.20 15.45 4.11
N ARG A 92 0.32 15.48 2.87
CA ARG A 92 -0.32 16.10 1.71
C ARG A 92 -1.40 15.23 1.07
N PHE A 93 -1.32 13.90 1.17
CA PHE A 93 -2.42 13.03 0.75
C PHE A 93 -3.68 13.33 1.57
N ASP A 94 -3.49 13.69 2.82
CA ASP A 94 -4.51 13.67 3.85
C ASP A 94 -5.35 14.96 3.96
N ASP A 95 -4.83 16.08 3.46
CA ASP A 95 -5.48 17.39 3.61
C ASP A 95 -6.87 17.45 2.97
N HIS A 96 -7.11 16.64 1.94
CA HIS A 96 -8.39 16.59 1.23
C HIS A 96 -9.44 15.68 1.91
N LEU A 97 -9.04 14.91 2.93
CA LEU A 97 -9.92 14.04 3.72
C LEU A 97 -10.41 14.70 5.02
N ARG A 98 -10.02 15.96 5.27
CA ARG A 98 -10.44 16.70 6.47
C ARG A 98 -11.96 16.86 6.50
N GLY A 99 -12.56 16.54 7.64
CA GLY A 99 -14.00 16.67 7.87
C GLY A 99 -14.83 15.45 7.48
N TYR A 100 -14.24 14.43 6.83
CA TYR A 100 -14.93 13.17 6.55
C TYR A 100 -14.80 12.19 7.71
N LYS A 101 -15.92 11.56 8.07
CA LYS A 101 -15.97 10.45 9.03
C LYS A 101 -16.32 9.16 8.31
N ILE A 102 -15.69 8.06 8.72
CA ILE A 102 -15.82 6.75 8.06
C ILE A 102 -17.27 6.25 8.10
N GLU A 103 -17.96 6.44 9.22
CA GLU A 103 -19.35 6.01 9.39
C GLU A 103 -20.36 6.76 8.52
N ASP A 104 -19.98 7.94 8.01
CA ASP A 104 -20.85 8.81 7.19
C ASP A 104 -20.59 8.65 5.68
N LEU A 105 -19.64 7.78 5.29
CA LEU A 105 -19.28 7.58 3.89
C LEU A 105 -20.34 6.77 3.12
N PRO A 106 -20.60 7.11 1.84
CA PRO A 106 -21.52 6.35 0.99
C PRO A 106 -21.03 4.91 0.73
N THR A 107 -19.72 4.73 0.56
CA THR A 107 -19.09 3.41 0.45
C THR A 107 -18.61 2.97 1.82
N ARG A 108 -18.93 1.73 2.23
CA ARG A 108 -18.44 1.20 3.51
C ARG A 108 -16.93 1.05 3.45
N PHE A 109 -16.23 1.76 4.32
CA PHE A 109 -14.77 1.82 4.33
C PHE A 109 -14.17 1.24 5.62
N ALA A 110 -13.01 0.59 5.49
CA ALA A 110 -12.16 0.26 6.61
C ALA A 110 -10.68 0.41 6.23
N ALA A 111 -9.88 0.93 7.15
CA ALA A 111 -8.43 0.93 7.03
C ALA A 111 -7.82 -0.07 8.02
N ILE A 112 -6.81 -0.81 7.60
CA ILE A 112 -6.09 -1.76 8.46
C ILE A 112 -4.87 -1.09 9.05
N ALA A 113 -4.73 -1.14 10.36
CA ALA A 113 -3.51 -0.74 11.06
C ALA A 113 -3.01 -1.85 11.98
N THR A 114 -1.77 -1.72 12.41
CA THR A 114 -1.14 -2.62 13.38
C THR A 114 -0.98 -1.88 14.70
N ASP A 115 -1.48 -2.47 15.79
CA ASP A 115 -1.18 -1.99 17.13
C ASP A 115 0.28 -2.29 17.48
N LEU A 116 1.08 -1.24 17.67
CA LEU A 116 2.53 -1.35 17.83
C LEU A 116 2.94 -2.08 19.12
N SER A 117 2.10 -2.04 20.15
CA SER A 117 2.42 -2.66 21.44
C SER A 117 2.09 -4.14 21.48
N SER A 118 1.03 -4.56 20.79
CA SER A 118 0.52 -5.93 20.85
C SER A 118 0.69 -6.74 19.56
N GLY A 119 0.99 -6.08 18.44
CA GLY A 119 1.00 -6.71 17.11
C GLY A 119 -0.40 -7.05 16.59
N GLN A 120 -1.46 -6.59 17.25
CA GLN A 120 -2.84 -6.87 16.83
C GLN A 120 -3.21 -6.14 15.55
N GLU A 121 -3.99 -6.82 14.71
CA GLU A 121 -4.67 -6.21 13.57
C GLU A 121 -5.84 -5.36 14.05
N VAL A 122 -5.83 -4.07 13.72
CA VAL A 122 -6.86 -3.09 14.11
C VAL A 122 -7.63 -2.64 12.88
N TRP A 123 -8.96 -2.81 12.91
CA TRP A 123 -9.86 -2.39 11.84
C TRP A 123 -10.46 -1.01 12.14
N LEU A 124 -9.97 0.01 11.47
CA LEU A 124 -10.41 1.39 11.63
C LEU A 124 -11.64 1.63 10.74
N ARG A 125 -12.83 1.57 11.36
CA ARG A 125 -14.14 1.61 10.67
C ARG A 125 -15.04 2.78 11.10
N ARG A 126 -14.56 3.62 12.02
CA ARG A 126 -15.28 4.77 12.59
C ARG A 126 -14.27 5.86 12.96
N GLY A 127 -14.74 7.09 13.03
CA GLY A 127 -13.93 8.27 13.30
C GLY A 127 -13.45 8.95 12.02
N ASN A 128 -12.46 9.83 12.12
CA ASN A 128 -12.00 10.61 10.97
C ASN A 128 -11.28 9.70 9.96
N VAL A 129 -11.63 9.84 8.67
CA VAL A 129 -10.97 9.09 7.59
C VAL A 129 -9.47 9.37 7.57
N ILE A 130 -9.09 10.64 7.76
CA ILE A 130 -7.70 11.09 7.78
C ILE A 130 -6.85 10.36 8.82
N ASP A 131 -7.38 10.16 10.04
CA ASP A 131 -6.64 9.49 11.11
C ASP A 131 -6.45 8.01 10.80
N ALA A 132 -7.49 7.37 10.24
CA ALA A 132 -7.45 5.97 9.88
C ALA A 132 -6.48 5.67 8.73
N VAL A 133 -6.49 6.51 7.70
CA VAL A 133 -5.57 6.42 6.57
C VAL A 133 -4.13 6.63 7.05
N ARG A 134 -3.87 7.67 7.84
CA ARG A 134 -2.54 7.95 8.41
C ARG A 134 -2.01 6.79 9.25
N ALA A 135 -2.84 6.24 10.13
CA ALA A 135 -2.45 5.09 10.95
C ALA A 135 -2.11 3.88 10.07
N SER A 136 -2.92 3.61 9.04
CA SER A 136 -2.73 2.49 8.12
C SER A 136 -1.48 2.60 7.24
N SER A 137 -1.01 3.82 6.95
CA SER A 137 0.18 4.10 6.14
C SER A 137 1.40 4.56 6.95
N ALA A 138 1.37 4.41 8.27
CA ALA A 138 2.47 4.83 9.15
C ALA A 138 3.62 3.81 9.15
N ILE A 139 4.42 3.78 8.07
CA ILE A 139 5.54 2.85 7.91
C ILE A 139 6.60 3.10 9.00
N PRO A 140 6.95 2.09 9.82
CA PRO A 140 7.95 2.24 10.88
C PRO A 140 9.28 2.77 10.35
N GLY A 141 9.83 3.78 11.02
CA GLY A 141 11.09 4.43 10.64
C GLY A 141 10.98 5.51 9.56
N ILE A 142 9.82 5.64 8.88
CA ILE A 142 9.60 6.59 7.78
C ILE A 142 8.51 7.61 8.12
N VAL A 143 7.40 7.14 8.69
CA VAL A 143 6.22 7.94 9.05
C VAL A 143 5.94 7.72 10.54
N LYS A 144 5.55 8.78 11.25
CA LYS A 144 5.32 8.70 12.69
C LYS A 144 4.09 7.82 13.00
N PRO A 145 4.15 6.96 14.04
CA PRO A 145 2.99 6.25 14.54
C PRO A 145 1.86 7.22 14.92
N VAL A 146 0.61 6.77 14.79
CA VAL A 146 -0.58 7.57 15.09
C VAL A 146 -1.24 7.04 16.36
N ASN A 147 -1.56 7.92 17.31
CA ASN A 147 -2.29 7.52 18.51
C ASN A 147 -3.79 7.66 18.28
N ILE A 148 -4.52 6.55 18.28
CA ILE A 148 -5.99 6.52 18.18
C ILE A 148 -6.54 5.77 19.38
N ASN A 149 -7.37 6.44 20.19
CA ASN A 149 -8.01 5.86 21.37
C ASN A 149 -7.02 5.20 22.35
N GLY A 150 -5.84 5.81 22.55
CA GLY A 150 -4.81 5.32 23.45
C GLY A 150 -3.92 4.20 22.87
N ARG A 151 -4.11 3.82 21.61
CA ARG A 151 -3.29 2.82 20.91
C ARG A 151 -2.33 3.52 19.95
N TRP A 152 -1.06 3.14 20.00
CA TRP A 152 -0.08 3.55 18.99
C TRP A 152 -0.19 2.61 17.80
N LEU A 153 -0.57 3.17 16.65
CA LEU A 153 -0.84 2.43 15.43
C LEU A 153 0.24 2.73 14.38
N VAL A 154 0.63 1.68 13.66
CA VAL A 154 1.56 1.71 12.52
C VAL A 154 0.97 0.97 11.33
N ASP A 155 1.70 0.97 10.21
CA ASP A 155 1.25 0.41 8.93
C ASP A 155 0.66 -1.01 9.06
N GLY A 156 -0.48 -1.22 8.40
CA GLY A 156 -1.22 -2.48 8.44
C GLY A 156 -0.60 -3.62 7.62
N CYS A 157 0.39 -3.36 6.75
CA CYS A 157 1.05 -4.44 5.99
C CYS A 157 1.86 -5.38 6.89
N LEU A 158 2.14 -4.99 8.14
CA LEU A 158 2.78 -5.87 9.12
C LEU A 158 1.87 -7.03 9.55
N VAL A 159 0.55 -6.91 9.35
CA VAL A 159 -0.44 -7.89 9.82
C VAL A 159 -1.33 -8.40 8.70
N ASN A 160 -1.88 -7.52 7.86
CA ASN A 160 -2.84 -7.88 6.82
C ASN A 160 -2.67 -7.00 5.58
N PRO A 161 -1.71 -7.34 4.70
CA PRO A 161 -1.37 -6.48 3.59
C PRO A 161 -2.40 -6.45 2.46
N ILE A 162 -3.20 -7.50 2.30
CA ILE A 162 -4.31 -7.56 1.34
C ILE A 162 -5.56 -8.03 2.11
N PRO A 163 -6.46 -7.10 2.50
CA PRO A 163 -7.44 -7.34 3.56
C PRO A 163 -8.72 -8.07 3.10
N VAL A 164 -8.56 -9.25 2.50
CA VAL A 164 -9.64 -10.10 1.98
C VAL A 164 -10.59 -10.54 3.09
N SER A 165 -10.04 -11.06 4.18
CA SER A 165 -10.81 -11.56 5.33
C SER A 165 -11.69 -10.47 5.96
N VAL A 166 -11.21 -9.22 5.96
CA VAL A 166 -11.95 -8.08 6.50
C VAL A 166 -13.11 -7.71 5.59
N CYS A 167 -12.92 -7.75 4.27
CA CYS A 167 -14.02 -7.57 3.31
C CYS A 167 -15.13 -8.59 3.56
N ARG A 168 -14.78 -9.88 3.72
CA ARG A 168 -15.73 -10.95 4.04
C ARG A 168 -16.44 -10.71 5.37
N ALA A 169 -15.70 -10.33 6.41
CA ALA A 169 -16.26 -10.01 7.72
C ALA A 169 -17.24 -8.81 7.68
N LEU A 170 -17.07 -7.89 6.74
CA LEU A 170 -18.00 -6.78 6.48
C LEU A 170 -19.21 -7.18 5.61
N GLY A 171 -19.35 -8.46 5.30
CA GLY A 171 -20.50 -9.01 4.57
C GLY A 171 -20.35 -8.95 3.06
N ALA A 172 -19.11 -8.85 2.54
CA ALA A 172 -18.86 -9.00 1.12
C ALA A 172 -19.12 -10.45 0.69
N ARG A 173 -19.87 -10.62 -0.40
CA ARG A 173 -20.09 -11.93 -1.01
C ARG A 173 -18.99 -12.26 -2.02
N VAL A 174 -18.62 -11.27 -2.81
CA VAL A 174 -17.54 -11.33 -3.79
C VAL A 174 -16.46 -10.37 -3.34
N VAL A 175 -15.24 -10.84 -3.22
CA VAL A 175 -14.07 -10.02 -2.87
C VAL A 175 -13.08 -10.04 -4.03
N ILE A 176 -12.80 -8.85 -4.54
CA ILE A 176 -11.71 -8.61 -5.49
C ILE A 176 -10.52 -8.11 -4.68
N GLY A 177 -9.43 -8.88 -4.64
CA GLY A 177 -8.18 -8.48 -4.01
C GLY A 177 -7.26 -7.82 -5.02
N VAL A 178 -6.55 -6.76 -4.61
CA VAL A 178 -5.51 -6.13 -5.43
C VAL A 178 -4.16 -6.33 -4.76
N ASN A 179 -3.25 -7.00 -5.46
CA ASN A 179 -1.88 -7.23 -5.02
C ASN A 179 -0.91 -6.37 -5.85
N LEU A 180 -0.12 -5.54 -5.17
CA LEU A 180 0.87 -4.65 -5.80
C LEU A 180 2.32 -5.17 -5.67
N THR A 181 2.52 -6.30 -4.99
CA THR A 181 3.85 -6.82 -4.66
C THR A 181 4.16 -8.15 -5.32
N THR A 182 3.60 -8.45 -6.49
CA THR A 182 3.80 -9.70 -7.24
C THR A 182 5.23 -9.93 -7.76
N GLU A 183 6.11 -8.96 -7.56
CA GLU A 183 7.41 -8.82 -8.22
C GLU A 183 8.60 -9.17 -7.31
N PHE A 184 8.40 -9.23 -5.98
CA PHE A 184 9.44 -9.65 -5.02
C PHE A 184 9.59 -11.17 -5.02
N GLY A 185 10.05 -11.69 -6.16
CA GLY A 185 10.53 -13.04 -6.34
C GLY A 185 9.41 -14.06 -6.48
N ARG A 186 9.37 -14.68 -7.67
CA ARG A 186 9.25 -16.14 -7.75
C ARG A 186 10.33 -16.73 -6.84
N GLY A 187 10.03 -16.86 -5.55
CA GLY A 187 10.99 -17.17 -4.50
C GLY A 187 11.56 -18.57 -4.66
N GLY A 188 12.50 -18.71 -5.59
CA GLY A 188 13.38 -19.85 -5.66
C GLY A 188 14.22 -19.92 -4.39
N ILE A 189 14.53 -21.13 -3.98
CA ILE A 189 15.57 -21.38 -2.98
C ILE A 189 16.88 -21.24 -3.74
N SER A 190 17.69 -20.23 -3.40
CA SER A 190 19.09 -20.22 -3.81
C SER A 190 19.83 -21.14 -2.85
N ILE A 191 20.25 -22.31 -3.33
CA ILE A 191 21.25 -23.14 -2.65
C ILE A 191 22.59 -22.63 -3.18
N GLY A 192 23.28 -21.80 -2.41
CA GLY A 192 24.61 -21.30 -2.79
C GLY A 192 25.69 -22.12 -2.10
N ASP A 193 26.50 -22.81 -2.88
CA ASP A 193 27.88 -23.22 -2.55
C ASP A 193 28.86 -22.85 -3.69
N ASP A 194 28.46 -21.98 -4.62
CA ASP A 194 29.31 -21.55 -5.74
C ASP A 194 29.61 -20.05 -5.68
N ASP A 195 30.88 -19.74 -5.45
CA ASP A 195 31.50 -18.41 -5.50
C ASP A 195 31.54 -17.88 -6.95
N ASP A 196 30.41 -17.39 -7.46
CA ASP A 196 30.43 -16.62 -8.72
C ASP A 196 30.66 -15.13 -8.42
N GLU A 197 31.92 -14.70 -8.57
CA GLU A 197 32.35 -13.30 -8.55
C GLU A 197 31.64 -12.50 -9.66
N ILE A 198 30.60 -11.74 -9.29
CA ILE A 198 30.05 -10.70 -10.15
C ILE A 198 30.87 -9.43 -9.93
N SER A 199 31.77 -9.14 -10.87
CA SER A 199 32.54 -7.90 -10.93
C SER A 199 31.71 -6.78 -11.58
N GLU A 200 31.22 -5.84 -10.77
CA GLU A 200 30.77 -4.55 -11.27
C GLU A 200 31.92 -3.53 -11.15
N GLU A 201 32.49 -3.13 -12.28
CA GLU A 201 33.43 -2.00 -12.35
C GLU A 201 32.70 -0.70 -11.98
N VAL A 202 32.98 -0.18 -10.79
CA VAL A 202 32.56 1.16 -10.37
C VAL A 202 33.67 2.15 -10.71
N ILE A 203 33.39 3.07 -11.65
CA ILE A 203 34.25 4.22 -11.94
C ILE A 203 34.23 5.16 -10.73
N VAL A 204 35.36 5.29 -10.05
CA VAL A 204 35.55 6.17 -8.89
C VAL A 204 36.04 7.54 -9.37
N ASP A 205 35.23 8.58 -9.18
CA ASP A 205 35.67 9.98 -9.33
C ASP A 205 36.07 10.51 -7.95
N GLU A 206 37.37 10.64 -7.70
CA GLU A 206 37.92 11.16 -6.44
C GLU A 206 37.90 12.69 -6.43
N ALA A 207 36.99 13.29 -5.63
CA ALA A 207 37.11 14.70 -5.25
C ALA A 207 37.81 14.83 -3.87
N PRO A 208 38.81 15.72 -3.72
CA PRO A 208 39.66 15.75 -2.53
C PRO A 208 38.96 16.35 -1.31
N ILE A 209 39.22 15.74 -0.16
CA ILE A 209 38.78 16.20 1.16
C ILE A 209 39.51 17.51 1.48
N THR A 210 38.81 18.63 1.53
CA THR A 210 39.32 19.82 2.23
C THR A 210 38.26 20.50 3.11
N ARG A 211 38.71 20.76 4.35
CA ARG A 211 38.22 21.70 5.37
C ARG A 211 37.09 21.28 6.33
N TRP A 212 37.48 21.25 7.61
CA TRP A 212 36.70 20.87 8.78
C TRP A 212 35.76 21.99 9.24
N ASN A 213 34.59 22.10 8.61
CA ASN A 213 33.55 23.08 8.96
C ASN A 213 32.18 22.41 9.09
N GLY A 214 31.82 21.80 10.24
CA GLY A 214 30.44 21.42 10.64
C GLY A 214 29.58 20.52 9.73
N ARG A 215 29.98 20.31 8.48
CA ARG A 215 29.31 19.55 7.40
C ARG A 215 29.70 18.08 7.42
N GLY A 216 30.74 17.69 8.17
CA GLY A 216 31.19 16.30 8.26
C GLY A 216 30.19 15.37 8.93
N ALA A 217 29.48 15.84 9.97
CA ALA A 217 28.40 15.06 10.61
C ALA A 217 27.17 14.93 9.68
N PHE A 218 26.86 16.00 8.95
CA PHE A 218 25.79 16.01 7.94
C PHE A 218 26.09 15.05 6.79
N GLN A 219 27.34 15.02 6.31
CA GLN A 219 27.79 14.14 5.23
C GLN A 219 27.87 12.66 5.68
N LEU A 220 28.20 12.38 6.95
CA LEU A 220 28.14 11.04 7.53
C LEU A 220 26.70 10.54 7.70
N LEU A 221 25.78 11.41 8.17
CA LEU A 221 24.36 11.08 8.29
C LEU A 221 23.73 10.84 6.90
N HIS A 222 24.08 11.68 5.92
CA HIS A 222 23.67 11.52 4.53
C HIS A 222 24.18 10.18 3.95
N ARG A 223 25.41 9.78 4.26
CA ARG A 223 25.99 8.49 3.84
C ARG A 223 25.31 7.28 4.51
N GLN A 224 24.82 7.41 5.74
CA GLN A 224 24.04 6.34 6.40
C GLN A 224 22.60 6.23 5.85
N LEU A 225 21.98 7.35 5.46
CA LEU A 225 20.61 7.38 4.93
C LEU A 225 20.54 6.95 3.46
N PHE A 226 21.51 7.36 2.63
CA PHE A 226 21.49 7.16 1.18
C PHE A 226 22.45 6.08 0.66
N GLY A 227 23.24 5.45 1.53
CA GLY A 227 24.18 4.39 1.18
C GLY A 227 25.63 4.89 1.01
N ARG A 228 26.57 3.95 0.98
CA ARG A 228 28.00 4.19 0.79
C ARG A 228 28.37 4.02 -0.69
N SER A 229 29.47 4.65 -1.12
CA SER A 229 30.01 4.57 -2.50
C SER A 229 30.56 3.19 -2.89
N ASP A 230 30.49 2.20 -1.99
CA ASP A 230 30.94 0.81 -2.14
C ASP A 230 29.77 -0.15 -2.48
N GLY A 231 28.59 0.39 -2.84
CA GLY A 231 27.42 -0.41 -3.22
C GLY A 231 26.54 -0.86 -2.05
N ALA A 232 26.92 -0.58 -0.79
CA ALA A 232 26.12 -0.99 0.37
C ALA A 232 24.82 -0.15 0.50
N PRO A 233 23.64 -0.80 0.64
CA PRO A 233 22.36 -0.11 0.75
C PRO A 233 22.28 0.76 2.01
N GLY A 234 21.71 1.97 1.88
CA GLY A 234 21.45 2.87 3.01
C GLY A 234 20.36 2.34 3.95
N ILE A 235 20.33 2.78 5.21
CA ILE A 235 19.42 2.24 6.22
C ILE A 235 17.93 2.36 5.84
N THR A 236 17.56 3.45 5.17
CA THR A 236 16.21 3.67 4.64
C THR A 236 15.84 2.62 3.60
N SER A 237 16.75 2.33 2.68
CA SER A 237 16.54 1.31 1.64
C SER A 237 16.45 -0.09 2.22
N VAL A 238 17.26 -0.40 3.25
CA VAL A 238 17.17 -1.67 3.99
C VAL A 238 15.79 -1.81 4.63
N ILE A 239 15.31 -0.79 5.35
CA ILE A 239 13.98 -0.83 6.00
C ILE A 239 12.87 -1.05 4.96
N LEU A 240 12.86 -0.29 3.86
CA LEU A 240 11.83 -0.40 2.83
C LEU A 240 11.87 -1.75 2.08
N ASN A 241 13.06 -2.28 1.80
CA ASN A 241 13.23 -3.57 1.15
C ASN A 241 12.83 -4.71 2.09
N SER A 242 13.27 -4.68 3.36
CA SER A 242 12.85 -5.66 4.37
C SER A 242 11.34 -5.63 4.56
N PHE A 243 10.73 -4.45 4.64
CA PHE A 243 9.27 -4.31 4.72
C PHE A 243 8.57 -4.93 3.51
N SER A 244 9.11 -4.71 2.30
CA SER A 244 8.56 -5.31 1.07
C SER A 244 8.64 -6.84 1.06
N ILE A 245 9.74 -7.42 1.57
CA ILE A 245 9.89 -8.88 1.74
C ILE A 245 8.86 -9.41 2.74
N PHE A 246 8.73 -8.79 3.91
CA PHE A 246 7.76 -9.21 4.92
C PHE A 246 6.32 -9.11 4.40
N HIS A 247 5.99 -7.98 3.77
CA HIS A 247 4.70 -7.74 3.14
C HIS A 247 4.37 -8.86 2.14
N ASP A 248 5.26 -9.17 1.21
CA ASP A 248 5.03 -10.22 0.21
C ASP A 248 4.87 -11.62 0.86
N ARG A 249 5.70 -11.97 1.85
CA ARG A 249 5.60 -13.24 2.59
C ARG A 249 4.28 -13.38 3.34
N ILE A 250 3.84 -12.33 4.05
CA ILE A 250 2.58 -12.32 4.80
C ILE A 250 1.39 -12.38 3.83
N SER A 251 1.45 -11.63 2.73
CA SER A 251 0.40 -11.64 1.69
C SER A 251 0.18 -13.05 1.17
N ARG A 252 1.26 -13.75 0.77
CA ARG A 252 1.16 -15.14 0.30
C ARG A 252 0.56 -16.06 1.35
N ALA A 253 1.04 -15.99 2.60
CA ALA A 253 0.53 -16.84 3.67
C ALA A 253 -0.97 -16.62 3.92
N ARG A 254 -1.45 -15.37 3.92
CA ARG A 254 -2.86 -15.06 4.10
C ARG A 254 -3.71 -15.45 2.90
N LEU A 255 -3.24 -15.19 1.68
CA LEU A 255 -3.97 -15.55 0.46
C LEU A 255 -4.11 -17.06 0.29
N MET A 256 -3.19 -17.87 0.82
CA MET A 256 -3.34 -19.33 0.86
C MET A 256 -4.49 -19.77 1.78
N GLY A 257 -4.68 -19.07 2.91
CA GLY A 257 -5.74 -19.39 3.87
C GLY A 257 -7.10 -18.83 3.50
N ASP A 258 -7.13 -17.64 2.91
CA ASP A 258 -8.35 -16.91 2.58
C ASP A 258 -8.20 -16.17 1.23
N PRO A 259 -8.19 -16.90 0.10
CA PRO A 259 -8.01 -16.29 -1.23
C PRO A 259 -9.23 -15.45 -1.62
N PRO A 260 -9.07 -14.32 -2.33
CA PRO A 260 -10.20 -13.58 -2.88
C PRO A 260 -10.83 -14.35 -4.04
N ASP A 261 -12.05 -13.97 -4.43
CA ASP A 261 -12.75 -14.56 -5.58
C ASP A 261 -12.09 -14.17 -6.91
N LEU A 262 -11.42 -13.02 -6.92
CA LEU A 262 -10.53 -12.56 -7.99
C LEU A 262 -9.34 -11.83 -7.38
N LEU A 263 -8.13 -12.22 -7.77
CA LEU A 263 -6.90 -11.49 -7.45
C LEU A 263 -6.42 -10.73 -8.68
N VAL A 264 -6.37 -9.41 -8.60
CA VAL A 264 -5.86 -8.52 -9.65
C VAL A 264 -4.44 -8.10 -9.27
N ALA A 265 -3.53 -8.25 -10.22
CA ALA A 265 -2.12 -7.92 -10.04
C ALA A 265 -1.62 -7.10 -11.25
N PRO A 266 -1.55 -5.76 -11.13
CA PRO A 266 -0.98 -4.93 -12.17
C PRO A 266 0.51 -5.22 -12.40
N ASN A 267 0.96 -5.11 -13.66
CA ASN A 267 2.38 -5.26 -13.99
C ASN A 267 3.14 -4.00 -13.55
N LEU A 268 4.01 -4.16 -12.55
CA LEU A 268 4.70 -3.06 -11.87
C LEU A 268 6.17 -3.38 -11.60
N ALA A 269 6.75 -4.30 -12.39
CA ALA A 269 8.13 -4.78 -12.28
C ALA A 269 9.14 -3.65 -12.21
N ASP A 270 9.01 -2.70 -13.14
CA ASP A 270 9.96 -1.62 -13.31
C ASP A 270 9.69 -0.44 -12.36
N ILE A 271 8.68 -0.53 -11.49
CA ILE A 271 8.27 0.55 -10.59
C ILE A 271 8.89 0.33 -9.21
N GLY A 272 9.77 1.23 -8.80
CA GLY A 272 10.34 1.25 -7.46
C GLY A 272 9.33 1.65 -6.38
N VAL A 273 9.56 1.26 -5.14
CA VAL A 273 8.68 1.58 -3.99
C VAL A 273 8.59 3.08 -3.68
N LEU A 274 9.53 3.89 -4.19
CA LEU A 274 9.57 5.35 -4.05
C LEU A 274 9.26 6.11 -5.36
N ASP A 275 8.86 5.42 -6.43
CA ASP A 275 8.58 6.01 -7.74
C ASP A 275 7.23 6.73 -7.83
N PHE A 276 6.87 7.51 -6.80
CA PHE A 276 5.60 8.23 -6.72
C PHE A 276 5.35 9.21 -7.89
N HIS A 277 6.39 9.55 -8.65
CA HIS A 277 6.34 10.45 -9.80
C HIS A 277 5.86 9.78 -11.10
N ARG A 278 5.78 8.44 -11.16
CA ARG A 278 5.35 7.67 -12.35
C ARG A 278 3.86 7.35 -12.31
N ALA A 279 3.04 8.31 -11.88
CA ALA A 279 1.61 8.10 -11.65
C ALA A 279 0.87 7.63 -12.92
N ASP A 280 1.15 8.24 -14.07
CA ASP A 280 0.49 7.92 -15.34
C ASP A 280 0.68 6.44 -15.72
N GLU A 281 1.92 5.94 -15.60
CA GLU A 281 2.28 4.55 -15.91
C GLU A 281 1.57 3.56 -14.97
N MET A 282 1.55 3.86 -13.66
CA MET A 282 0.90 3.01 -12.67
C MET A 282 -0.61 2.98 -12.84
N ILE A 283 -1.25 4.13 -13.07
CA ILE A 283 -2.69 4.23 -13.32
C ILE A 283 -3.05 3.44 -14.59
N ALA A 284 -2.28 3.59 -15.68
CA ALA A 284 -2.49 2.82 -16.90
C ALA A 284 -2.34 1.31 -16.67
N SER A 285 -1.32 0.88 -15.93
CA SER A 285 -1.11 -0.53 -15.57
C SER A 285 -2.27 -1.09 -14.75
N GLY A 286 -2.76 -0.34 -13.75
CA GLY A 286 -3.92 -0.72 -12.97
C GLY A 286 -5.19 -0.89 -13.80
N ARG A 287 -5.44 0.02 -14.74
CA ARG A 287 -6.56 -0.08 -15.68
C ARG A 287 -6.43 -1.33 -16.56
N ALA A 288 -5.27 -1.51 -17.20
CA ALA A 288 -4.99 -2.67 -18.06
C ALA A 288 -5.12 -4.01 -17.32
N ALA A 289 -4.87 -4.03 -16.01
CA ALA A 289 -5.00 -5.22 -15.18
C ALA A 289 -6.45 -5.59 -14.86
N ILE A 290 -7.36 -4.62 -14.72
CA ILE A 290 -8.76 -4.90 -14.36
C ILE A 290 -9.66 -5.17 -15.55
N GLU A 291 -9.41 -4.49 -16.68
CA GLU A 291 -10.25 -4.55 -17.89
C GLU A 291 -10.55 -5.99 -18.38
N PRO A 292 -9.57 -6.90 -18.47
CA PRO A 292 -9.83 -8.27 -18.93
C PRO A 292 -10.73 -9.08 -17.98
N HIS A 293 -10.84 -8.65 -16.72
CA HIS A 293 -11.61 -9.36 -15.71
C HIS A 293 -13.04 -8.84 -15.55
N ILE A 294 -13.42 -7.74 -16.19
CA ILE A 294 -14.78 -7.16 -16.11
C ILE A 294 -15.88 -8.22 -16.39
N PRO A 295 -15.83 -9.02 -17.48
CA PRO A 295 -16.88 -10.01 -17.74
C PRO A 295 -17.01 -11.07 -16.64
N MET A 296 -15.88 -11.45 -16.02
CA MET A 296 -15.87 -12.42 -14.93
C MET A 296 -16.45 -11.82 -13.64
N ILE A 297 -16.15 -10.55 -13.34
CA ILE A 297 -16.74 -9.83 -12.22
C ILE A 297 -18.26 -9.77 -12.40
N GLU A 298 -18.75 -9.37 -13.57
CA GLU A 298 -20.18 -9.34 -13.86
C GLU A 298 -20.84 -10.72 -13.68
N SER A 299 -20.17 -11.79 -14.12
CA SER A 299 -20.65 -13.16 -13.88
C SER A 299 -20.79 -13.48 -12.39
N TYR A 300 -19.81 -13.11 -11.55
CA TYR A 300 -19.90 -13.28 -10.09
C TYR A 300 -21.05 -12.46 -9.49
N LEU A 301 -21.28 -11.24 -9.98
CA LEU A 301 -22.33 -10.37 -9.48
C LEU A 301 -23.75 -10.82 -9.87
N ASN A 302 -23.88 -11.59 -10.96
CA ASN A 302 -25.14 -12.13 -11.44
C ASN A 302 -25.43 -13.55 -10.92
N ALA A 303 -24.44 -14.22 -10.31
CA ALA A 303 -24.61 -15.56 -9.77
C ALA A 303 -25.57 -15.57 -8.54
N PRO A 304 -26.56 -16.48 -8.49
CA PRO A 304 -27.49 -16.56 -7.36
C PRO A 304 -26.77 -16.92 -6.06
N PRO A 305 -27.28 -16.49 -4.90
CA PRO A 305 -26.76 -16.94 -3.60
C PRO A 305 -26.76 -18.48 -3.53
N PRO A 306 -25.73 -19.12 -2.93
CA PRO A 306 -25.76 -20.56 -2.72
C PRO A 306 -27.01 -20.87 -1.91
N ALA A 307 -27.74 -21.91 -2.32
CA ALA A 307 -28.92 -22.34 -1.60
C ALA A 307 -28.53 -22.61 -0.14
N LEU A 308 -29.27 -22.00 0.80
CA LEU A 308 -29.16 -22.39 2.21
C LEU A 308 -29.44 -23.88 2.26
N ILE A 309 -28.46 -24.67 2.68
CA ILE A 309 -28.66 -26.09 2.92
C ILE A 309 -29.71 -26.14 4.04
N ASN A 310 -30.93 -26.54 3.68
CA ASN A 310 -32.07 -26.57 4.58
C ASN A 310 -31.97 -27.83 5.44
N THR A 311 -30.89 -27.96 6.21
CA THR A 311 -30.66 -29.07 7.11
C THR A 311 -31.28 -28.76 8.46
N ARG A 312 -32.59 -29.02 8.56
CA ARG A 312 -33.19 -29.50 9.80
C ARG A 312 -32.63 -30.90 10.09
N LEU A 313 -31.34 -31.01 10.42
CA LEU A 313 -30.71 -32.28 10.80
C LEU A 313 -30.93 -32.61 12.28
N PHE A 314 -31.43 -31.66 13.08
CA PHE A 314 -31.70 -31.85 14.51
C PHE A 314 -33.04 -31.22 14.88
N ALA A 315 -34.13 -31.80 14.39
CA ALA A 315 -35.46 -31.60 14.95
C ALA A 315 -36.04 -33.00 15.20
N GLY A 316 -35.69 -33.56 16.37
CA GLY A 316 -36.14 -34.84 16.89
C GLY A 316 -35.83 -34.88 18.38
#